data_AF-A0A9E0XHC2-F1
#
_entry.id   AF-A0A9E0XHC2-F1
#
_cell.length_a   1.000
_cell.length_b   1.000
_cell.length_c   1.000
_cell.angle_alpha   90.00
_cell.angle_beta   90.00
_cell.angle_gamma   90.00
#
_symmetry.space_group_name_H-M   'P 1'
#
loop_
_entity.id
_entity.type
_entity.pdbx_description
1 polymer ?
#
loop_
_entity_poly.entity_id
_entity_poly.type
_entity_poly.pdbx_seq_one_letter_code
_entity_poly.pdbx_strand_id
1 'polypeptide(L)'
;MKEGSYSVPLLQSSRSDRSPVVRLYYLEQLPSEEVPPIQEVESKLREEIMEEMIIQKTQDYFAALRTYYRVSKEQIEEGLPPNFQPFEYQK
;
A
#
# COMPACT_ATOMS: atom_id res chain seq x y z
N MET A 1 -16.53 18.44 -0.22
CA MET A 1 -16.59 19.80 0.38
C MET A 1 -17.28 20.72 -0.62
N LYS A 2 -17.86 21.84 -0.18
CA LYS A 2 -18.44 22.82 -1.12
C LYS A 2 -17.36 23.79 -1.58
N GLU A 3 -17.48 24.29 -2.80
CA GLU A 3 -16.64 25.41 -3.26
C GLU A 3 -16.77 26.59 -2.31
N GLY A 4 -15.66 27.29 -2.10
CA GLY A 4 -15.57 28.42 -1.19
C GLY A 4 -15.66 28.06 0.30
N SER A 5 -15.54 26.78 0.67
CA SER A 5 -15.59 26.33 2.07
C SER A 5 -14.28 25.72 2.58
N TYR A 6 -14.05 25.88 3.88
CA TYR A 6 -12.94 25.25 4.59
C TYR A 6 -13.27 23.81 4.99
N SER A 7 -12.24 22.96 5.02
CA SER A 7 -12.34 21.60 5.56
C SER A 7 -12.45 21.65 7.08
N VAL A 8 -12.91 20.55 7.67
CA VAL A 8 -12.63 20.29 9.09
C VAL A 8 -11.12 20.15 9.29
N PRO A 9 -10.57 20.47 10.48
CA PRO A 9 -9.16 20.28 10.76
C PRO A 9 -8.76 18.80 10.61
N LEU A 10 -7.73 18.54 9.81
CA LEU A 10 -7.23 17.20 9.55
C LEU A 10 -5.88 17.00 10.23
N LEU A 11 -5.82 16.02 11.13
CA LEU A 11 -4.55 15.58 11.74
C LEU A 11 -3.78 14.74 10.72
N GLN A 12 -2.57 15.15 10.38
CA GLN A 12 -1.68 14.46 9.45
C GLN A 12 -0.28 14.38 10.03
N SER A 13 0.48 13.36 9.63
CA SER A 13 1.90 13.25 9.99
C SER A 13 2.74 14.04 8.98
N SER A 14 3.67 14.86 9.50
CA SER A 14 4.63 15.59 8.68
C SER A 14 5.53 14.63 7.90
N ARG A 15 5.80 14.94 6.63
CA ARG A 15 6.66 14.10 5.78
C ARG A 15 8.14 14.17 6.16
N SER A 16 8.60 15.27 6.75
CA SER A 16 10.01 15.47 7.14
C SER A 16 10.40 14.75 8.42
N ASP A 17 9.53 14.82 9.43
CA ASP A 17 9.86 14.52 10.82
C ASP A 17 8.76 13.71 11.53
N ARG A 18 7.71 13.31 10.81
CA ARG A 18 6.58 12.51 11.32
C ARG A 18 5.80 13.14 12.48
N SER A 19 6.05 14.40 12.82
CA SER A 19 5.32 15.14 13.85
C SER A 19 3.83 15.33 13.47
N PRO A 20 2.93 15.44 14.46
CA PRO A 20 1.51 15.68 14.20
C PRO A 20 1.30 17.13 13.76
N VAL A 21 0.72 17.31 12.58
CA VAL A 21 0.39 18.61 12.00
C VAL A 21 -1.11 18.66 11.72
N VAL A 22 -1.74 19.78 12.05
CA VAL A 22 -3.14 20.04 11.71
C VAL A 22 -3.19 20.83 10.41
N ARG A 23 -3.89 20.31 9.40
CA ARG A 23 -4.07 20.99 8.11
C ARG A 23 -5.53 21.37 7.90
N LEU A 24 -5.72 22.57 7.37
CA LEU A 24 -7.00 23.12 6.94
C LEU A 24 -6.90 23.38 5.44
N TYR A 25 -7.85 22.84 4.69
CA TYR A 25 -7.90 23.01 3.24
C TYR A 25 -9.05 23.97 2.90
N TYR A 26 -8.80 24.91 2.00
CA TYR A 26 -9.83 25.73 1.38
C TYR A 26 -10.08 25.22 -0.03
N LEU A 27 -11.33 24.87 -0.34
CA LEU A 27 -11.68 24.43 -1.68
C LEU A 27 -12.05 25.65 -2.52
N GLU A 28 -11.10 26.15 -3.31
CA GLU A 28 -11.30 27.31 -4.18
C GLU A 28 -12.25 26.99 -5.33
N GLN A 29 -12.04 25.86 -6.01
CA GLN A 29 -12.87 25.40 -7.11
C GLN A 29 -12.99 23.88 -7.07
N LEU A 30 -14.19 23.37 -7.32
CA LEU A 30 -14.48 21.97 -7.50
C LEU A 30 -14.59 21.75 -9.01
N PRO A 31 -13.60 21.13 -9.65
CA PRO A 31 -13.71 20.83 -11.06
C PRO A 31 -14.96 19.96 -11.28
N SER A 32 -15.79 20.38 -12.24
CA SER A 32 -16.87 19.55 -12.77
C SER A 32 -16.25 18.47 -13.67
N GLU A 33 -15.42 17.60 -13.11
CA GLU A 33 -14.98 16.41 -13.82
C GLU A 33 -16.15 15.43 -13.87
N GLU A 34 -16.61 15.15 -15.09
CA GLU A 34 -17.47 14.01 -15.33
C GLU A 34 -16.69 12.74 -14.96
N VAL A 35 -17.39 11.77 -14.36
CA VAL A 35 -16.78 10.48 -14.02
C VAL A 35 -16.18 9.90 -15.32
N PRO A 36 -14.88 9.57 -15.34
CA PRO A 36 -14.26 9.07 -16.56
C PRO A 36 -14.99 7.80 -17.00
N PRO A 37 -15.25 7.65 -18.31
CA PRO A 37 -15.89 6.45 -18.83
C PRO A 37 -15.05 5.22 -18.49
N ILE A 38 -15.72 4.08 -18.26
CA ILE A 38 -15.06 2.85 -17.79
C ILE A 38 -13.88 2.45 -18.68
N GLN A 39 -13.97 2.69 -19.99
CA GLN A 39 -12.94 2.36 -20.97
C GLN A 39 -11.61 3.09 -20.72
N GLU A 40 -11.64 4.28 -20.11
CA GLU A 40 -10.44 5.06 -19.80
C GLU A 40 -9.73 4.59 -18.52
N VAL A 41 -10.47 3.96 -17.61
CA VAL A 41 -9.94 3.46 -16.33
C VAL A 41 -9.76 1.95 -16.29
N GLU A 42 -10.28 1.22 -17.28
CA GLU A 42 -10.30 -0.24 -17.31
C GLU A 42 -8.91 -0.87 -17.20
N SER A 43 -7.93 -0.32 -17.94
CA SER A 43 -6.56 -0.84 -17.91
C SER A 43 -5.93 -0.72 -16.53
N LYS A 44 -6.00 0.47 -15.93
CA LYS A 44 -5.47 0.74 -14.58
C LYS A 44 -6.18 -0.13 -13.54
N LEU A 45 -7.50 -0.21 -13.59
CA LEU A 45 -8.28 -1.01 -12.66
C LEU A 45 -7.91 -2.50 -12.77
N ARG A 46 -7.72 -3.01 -13.99
CA ARG A 46 -7.29 -4.39 -14.21
C ARG A 46 -5.88 -4.63 -13.67
N GLU A 47 -4.96 -3.70 -13.87
CA GLU A 47 -3.60 -3.77 -13.33
C GLU A 47 -3.62 -3.81 -11.80
N GLU A 48 -4.35 -2.91 -11.16
CA GLU A 48 -4.50 -2.88 -9.69
C GLU A 48 -5.09 -4.18 -9.14
N ILE A 49 -6.17 -4.69 -9.76
CA ILE A 49 -6.80 -5.96 -9.37
C ILE A 49 -5.82 -7.13 -9.56
N MET A 50 -5.05 -7.12 -10.65
CA MET A 50 -4.08 -8.17 -10.92
C MET A 50 -2.95 -8.16 -9.90
N GLU A 51 -2.40 -6.99 -9.56
CA GLU A 51 -1.37 -6.86 -8.53
C GLU A 51 -1.85 -7.36 -7.17
N GLU A 52 -3.06 -6.96 -6.76
CA GLU A 52 -3.67 -7.41 -5.51
C GLU A 52 -3.86 -8.93 -5.48
N MET A 53 -4.38 -9.50 -6.57
CA MET A 53 -4.55 -10.95 -6.69
C MET A 53 -3.22 -11.71 -6.67
N ILE A 54 -2.17 -11.19 -7.33
CA ILE A 54 -0.85 -11.81 -7.33
C ILE A 54 -0.31 -11.85 -5.90
N ILE A 55 -0.40 -10.75 -5.15
CA ILE A 55 0.06 -10.68 -3.76
C ILE A 55 -0.70 -11.71 -2.92
N GLN A 56 -2.03 -11.73 -3.02
CA GLN A 56 -2.86 -12.66 -2.24
C GLN A 56 -2.52 -14.12 -2.56
N LYS A 57 -2.46 -14.49 -3.85
CA LYS A 57 -2.16 -15.88 -4.26
C LYS A 57 -0.75 -16.30 -3.88
N THR A 58 0.20 -15.39 -3.91
CA THR A 58 1.57 -15.65 -3.46
C THR A 58 1.59 -15.95 -1.96
N GLN A 59 0.87 -15.16 -1.15
CA GLN A 59 0.76 -15.40 0.29
C GLN A 59 0.07 -16.73 0.61
N ASP A 60 -1.05 -17.02 -0.07
CA ASP A 60 -1.79 -18.28 0.09
C ASP A 60 -0.89 -19.48 -0.25
N TYR A 61 -0.12 -19.38 -1.34
CA TYR A 61 0.81 -20.42 -1.77
C TYR A 61 1.92 -20.66 -0.74
N PHE A 62 2.55 -19.60 -0.23
CA PHE A 62 3.57 -19.73 0.82
C PHE A 62 2.99 -20.29 2.11
N ALA A 63 1.76 -19.94 2.47
CA ALA A 63 1.09 -20.52 3.63
C ALA A 63 0.88 -22.03 3.44
N ALA A 64 0.39 -22.46 2.27
CA ALA A 64 0.22 -23.87 1.94
C ALA A 64 1.54 -24.65 1.99
N LEU A 65 2.64 -24.08 1.45
CA LEU A 65 3.97 -24.70 1.53
C LEU A 65 4.44 -24.87 2.98
N ARG A 66 4.28 -23.84 3.82
CA ARG A 66 4.65 -23.92 5.24
C ARG A 66 3.89 -25.02 5.96
N THR A 67 2.58 -25.14 5.71
CA THR A 67 1.77 -26.23 6.27
C THR A 67 2.23 -27.60 5.77
N TYR A 68 2.48 -27.74 4.47
CA TYR A 68 2.92 -29.00 3.88
C TYR A 68 4.25 -29.49 4.46
N TYR A 69 5.23 -28.60 4.59
CA TYR A 69 6.55 -28.92 5.14
C TYR A 69 6.63 -28.85 6.67
N ARG A 70 5.53 -28.45 7.36
CA ARG A 70 5.46 -28.27 8.81
C ARG A 70 6.53 -27.32 9.36
N VAL A 71 6.85 -26.28 8.60
CA VAL A 71 7.85 -25.27 8.98
C VAL A 71 7.13 -24.01 9.45
N SER A 72 7.48 -23.54 10.65
CA SER A 72 6.96 -22.28 11.17
C SER A 72 7.79 -21.09 10.69
N LYS A 73 7.23 -19.88 10.72
CA LYS A 73 7.95 -18.68 10.29
C LYS A 73 9.13 -18.39 11.21
N GLU A 74 8.97 -18.65 12.50
CA GLU A 74 9.96 -18.47 13.55
C GLU A 74 11.17 -19.41 13.31
N GLN A 75 10.93 -20.67 12.94
CA GLN A 75 12.00 -21.61 12.60
C GLN A 75 12.83 -21.16 11.39
N ILE A 76 12.18 -20.51 10.41
CA ILE A 76 12.89 -19.94 9.26
C ILE A 76 13.72 -18.76 9.71
N GLU A 77 13.15 -17.85 10.50
CA GLU A 77 13.84 -16.65 11.00
C GLU A 77 15.03 -16.99 11.92
N GLU A 78 14.91 -18.01 12.78
CA GLU A 78 15.99 -18.53 13.61
C GLU A 78 17.14 -19.15 12.78
N GLY A 79 16.81 -19.74 11.64
CA GLY A 79 17.78 -20.29 10.71
C GLY A 79 18.50 -19.24 9.86
N LEU A 80 18.02 -17.99 9.84
CA LEU A 80 18.63 -16.91 9.07
C LEU A 80 19.74 -16.22 9.90
N PRO A 81 20.90 -15.93 9.29
CA PRO A 81 21.93 -15.15 9.98
C PRO A 81 21.41 -13.74 10.31
N PRO A 82 21.91 -13.10 11.38
CA PRO A 82 21.42 -11.80 11.86
C PRO A 82 21.55 -10.65 10.85
N ASN A 83 22.43 -10.79 9.85
CA ASN A 83 22.60 -9.84 8.74
C ASN A 83 22.13 -10.42 7.40
N PHE A 84 21.14 -11.32 7.41
CA PHE A 84 20.60 -11.87 6.19
C PHE A 84 19.95 -10.78 5.34
N GLN A 85 20.61 -10.42 4.24
CA GLN A 85 20.10 -9.54 3.21
C GLN A 85 19.88 -10.36 1.95
N PRO A 86 18.63 -10.77 1.66
CA PRO A 86 18.38 -11.54 0.44
C PRO A 86 18.75 -10.68 -0.78
N PHE A 87 19.48 -11.30 -1.71
CA PHE A 87 19.89 -10.73 -3.00
C PHE A 87 20.98 -9.64 -2.96
N GLU A 88 21.58 -9.36 -1.81
CA GLU A 88 22.82 -8.57 -1.77
C GLU A 88 24.03 -9.46 -2.09
N TYR A 89 24.88 -8.97 -3.00
CA TYR A 89 26.13 -9.64 -3.36
C TYR A 89 27.11 -9.50 -2.19
N GLN A 90 27.30 -10.58 -1.43
CA GLN A 90 28.32 -10.60 -0.38
C GLN A 90 29.70 -10.54 -1.05
N LYS A 91 30.42 -9.43 -0.83
CA LYS A 91 31.83 -9.26 -1.26
C LYS A 91 32.78 -10.03 -0.35
#